data_AF-A0A978TXJ6-F1
#
_entry.id   AF-A0A978TXJ6-F1
#
_cell.length_a   1.000
_cell.length_b   1.000
_cell.length_c   1.000
_cell.angle_alpha   90.00
_cell.angle_beta   90.00
_cell.angle_gamma   90.00
#
_symmetry.space_group_name_H-M   'P 1'
#
loop_
_entity.id
_entity.type
_entity.pdbx_description
1 polymer ?
#
loop_
_entity_poly.entity_id
_entity_poly.type
_entity_poly.pdbx_seq_one_letter_code
_entity_poly.pdbx_strand_id
1 'polypeptide(L)' 'MAVSHTPYSQFSEDKAIWDSLKRAIAASSGFQRWHLERISDIELQALPLDQQVQRYLRETLETLAY' A
#
# COMPACT_ATOMS: atom_id res chain seq x y z
N MET A 1 -3.55 -16.01 -33.53
CA MET A 1 -3.40 -16.81 -32.29
C MET A 1 -4.02 -15.98 -31.17
N ALA A 2 -5.20 -16.36 -30.68
CA ALA A 2 -5.87 -15.63 -29.60
C ALA A 2 -5.30 -16.09 -28.27
N VAL A 3 -4.62 -15.20 -27.54
CA VAL A 3 -4.20 -15.47 -26.17
C VAL A 3 -5.45 -15.39 -25.29
N SER A 4 -5.96 -16.55 -24.86
CA SER A 4 -7.01 -16.62 -23.85
C SER A 4 -6.37 -16.28 -22.50
N HIS A 5 -6.55 -15.06 -22.02
CA HIS A 5 -6.12 -14.68 -20.66
C HIS A 5 -6.99 -15.46 -19.67
N THR A 6 -6.45 -16.54 -19.12
CA THR A 6 -7.06 -17.25 -18.00
C THR A 6 -7.15 -16.31 -16.79
N PRO A 7 -8.32 -16.18 -16.13
CA PRO A 7 -8.52 -15.19 -15.07
C PRO A 7 -7.52 -15.35 -13.90
N TYR A 8 -7.00 -16.56 -13.67
CA TYR A 8 -6.00 -16.86 -12.66
C TYR A 8 -4.65 -16.13 -12.86
N SER A 9 -4.26 -15.90 -14.11
CA SER A 9 -3.02 -15.18 -14.46
C SER A 9 -3.14 -13.69 -14.14
N GLN A 10 -4.32 -13.11 -14.36
CA GLN A 10 -4.60 -11.70 -14.08
C GLN A 10 -4.57 -11.41 -12.57
N PHE A 11 -5.24 -12.23 -11.75
CA PHE A 11 -5.19 -12.08 -10.28
C PHE A 11 -3.78 -12.19 -9.70
N SER A 12 -2.92 -13.02 -10.31
CA SER A 12 -1.53 -13.18 -9.87
C SER A 12 -0.68 -11.96 -10.24
N GLU A 13 -0.92 -11.40 -11.43
CA GLU A 13 -0.28 -10.17 -11.90
C GLU A 13 -0.74 -8.95 -11.09
N ASP A 14 -2.04 -8.79 -10.85
CA ASP A 14 -2.62 -7.75 -9.99
C ASP A 14 -2.02 -7.79 -8.58
N LYS A 15 -1.83 -8.99 -8.01
CA LYS A 15 -1.19 -9.16 -6.71
C LYS A 15 0.28 -8.74 -6.73
N ALA A 16 1.01 -9.05 -7.80
CA ALA A 16 2.41 -8.64 -7.95
C ALA A 16 2.55 -7.12 -8.13
N ILE A 17 1.66 -6.51 -8.91
CA ILE A 17 1.56 -5.06 -9.08
C ILE A 17 1.27 -4.40 -7.72
N TRP A 18 0.30 -4.93 -6.96
CA TRP A 18 -0.02 -4.42 -5.63
C TRP A 18 1.15 -4.53 -4.66
N ASP A 19 1.88 -5.66 -4.66
CA ASP A 19 3.06 -5.82 -3.80
C ASP A 19 4.16 -4.81 -4.14
N SER A 20 4.41 -4.58 -5.44
CA SER A 20 5.36 -3.57 -5.91
C SER A 20 4.96 -2.16 -5.48
N LEU A 21 3.68 -1.80 -5.65
CA LEU A 21 3.16 -0.49 -5.27
C LEU A 21 3.30 -0.23 -3.76
N LYS A 22 2.93 -1.20 -2.93
CA LYS A 22 3.07 -1.09 -1.47
C LYS A 22 4.52 -0.83 -1.06
N ARG A 23 5.47 -1.55 -1.66
CA ARG A 23 6.90 -1.36 -1.38
C ARG A 23 7.38 0.02 -1.81
N ALA A 24 6.94 0.49 -2.98
CA ALA A 24 7.30 1.82 -3.47
C ALA A 24 6.76 2.93 -2.54
N ILE A 25 5.51 2.79 -2.06
CA ILE A 25 4.93 3.70 -1.06
C ILE A 25 5.71 3.61 0.26
N ALA A 26 6.00 2.41 0.75
CA ALA A 26 6.74 2.21 1.99
C ALA A 26 8.16 2.79 1.97
N ALA A 27 8.79 2.77 0.79
CA ALA A 27 10.10 3.36 0.56
C ALA A 27 10.04 4.89 0.33
N SER A 28 8.85 5.46 0.16
CA SER A 28 8.69 6.90 -0.06
C SER A 28 8.93 7.70 1.22
N SER A 29 9.51 8.89 1.07
CA SER A 29 9.81 9.79 2.18
C SER A 29 8.56 10.27 2.92
N GLY A 30 7.41 10.38 2.23
CA GLY A 30 6.13 10.75 2.83
C GLY A 30 5.62 9.68 3.80
N PHE A 31 5.63 8.42 3.37
CA PHE A 31 5.23 7.30 4.22
C PHE A 31 6.18 7.12 5.41
N GLN A 32 7.50 7.19 5.18
CA GLN A 32 8.49 7.05 6.25
C GLN A 32 8.33 8.11 7.34
N ARG A 33 8.09 9.38 6.96
CA ARG A 33 7.82 10.46 7.92
C ARG A 33 6.53 10.20 8.70
N TRP A 34 5.44 9.92 8.00
CA TRP A 34 4.15 9.61 8.61
C TRP A 34 4.22 8.40 9.58
N HIS A 35 5.01 7.39 9.23
CA HIS A 35 5.25 6.21 10.07
C HIS A 35 6.11 6.56 11.30
N LEU A 36 7.14 7.40 11.16
CA LEU A 36 7.99 7.84 12.28
C LEU A 36 7.21 8.69 13.28
N GLU A 37 6.37 9.61 12.81
CA GLU A 37 5.48 10.42 13.65
C GLU A 37 4.50 9.55 14.46
N ARG A 38 4.19 8.35 13.97
CA ARG A 38 3.28 7.40 14.62
C ARG A 38 3.97 6.14 15.13
N ILE A 39 5.29 6.13 15.29
CA ILE A 39 6.01 4.95 15.78
C ILE A 39 5.63 4.60 17.23
N SER A 40 5.09 5.56 17.98
CA SER A 40 4.54 5.35 19.32
C SER A 40 3.16 4.67 19.33
N ASP A 41 2.50 4.55 18.17
CA ASP A 41 1.24 3.83 18.00
C ASP A 41 1.54 2.33 17.86
N ILE A 42 1.47 1.61 19.00
CA ILE A 42 1.77 0.18 19.08
C ILE A 42 0.85 -0.62 18.16
N GLU A 43 -0.39 -0.18 17.99
CA GLU A 43 -1.36 -0.78 17.07
C GLU A 43 -0.85 -0.69 15.63
N LEU A 44 -0.40 0.48 15.17
CA LEU A 44 0.11 0.68 13.82
C LEU A 44 1.36 -0.16 13.51
N GLN A 45 2.26 -0.34 14.48
CA GLN A 45 3.43 -1.20 14.33
C GLN A 45 3.08 -2.70 14.27
N ALA A 46 1.99 -3.11 14.91
CA ALA A 46 1.49 -4.47 14.84
C ALA A 46 0.74 -4.78 13.53
N LEU A 47 0.32 -3.74 12.78
CA LEU A 47 -0.40 -3.93 11.52
C LEU A 47 0.53 -4.41 10.41
N PRO A 48 0.04 -5.27 9.49
CA PRO A 48 0.78 -5.63 8.29
C PRO A 48 0.97 -4.40 7.40
N LEU A 49 2.04 -4.40 6.59
CA LEU A 49 2.38 -3.32 5.67
C LEU A 49 1.19 -2.89 4.78
N ASP A 50 0.35 -3.85 4.39
CA ASP A 50 -0.86 -3.60 3.61
C ASP A 50 -1.81 -2.61 4.30
N GLN A 51 -2.09 -2.84 5.58
CA GLN A 51 -2.97 -1.99 6.37
C GLN A 51 -2.31 -0.65 6.74
N GLN A 52 -1.00 -0.63 6.97
CA GLN A 52 -0.27 0.62 7.17
C GLN A 52 -0.34 1.51 5.93
N VAL A 53 -0.11 0.93 4.73
CA VAL A 53 -0.21 1.63 3.45
C VAL A 53 -1.64 2.11 3.19
N GLN A 54 -2.66 1.28 3.45
CA GLN A 54 -4.06 1.70 3.32
C GLN A 54 -4.42 2.87 4.23
N ARG A 55 -3.95 2.86 5.49
CA ARG A 55 -4.21 3.94 6.45
C ARG A 55 -3.51 5.24 6.02
N TYR A 56 -2.25 5.16 5.61
CA TYR A 56 -1.52 6.29 5.05
C TYR A 56 -2.23 6.90 3.84
N LEU A 57 -2.65 6.07 2.88
CA LEU A 57 -3.37 6.54 1.69
C LEU A 57 -4.68 7.20 2.04
N ARG A 58 -5.46 6.62 2.97
CA ARG A 58 -6.72 7.21 3.44
C ARG A 58 -6.50 8.60 4.02
N GLU A 59 -5.59 8.73 4.99
CA GLU A 59 -5.32 10.02 5.64
C GLU A 59 -4.76 11.06 4.65
N THR A 60 -3.88 10.63 3.73
CA THR A 60 -3.33 11.53 2.70
C THR A 60 -4.41 12.02 1.74
N LEU A 61 -5.36 11.16 1.36
CA LEU A 61 -6.49 11.53 0.51
C LEU A 61 -7.49 12.42 1.24
N GLU A 62 -7.75 12.19 2.54
CA GLU A 62 -8.57 13.06 3.37
C GLU A 62 -7.98 14.46 3.50
N THR A 63 -6.65 14.58 3.51
CA THR A 63 -5.94 15.87 3.62
C THR A 63 -5.99 16.67 2.31
N LEU A 64 -6.15 16.01 1.16
CA LEU A 64 -6.24 16.64 -0.16
C LEU A 64 -7.69 16.95 -0.60
N ALA A 65 -8.68 16.44 0.13
CA ALA A 65 -10.11 16.67 -0.16
C ALA A 65 -10.67 17.96 0.47
N TYR A 66 -9.81 18.79 1.06
CA TYR A 66 -10.12 20.06 1.70
C TYR A 66 -9.59 21.22 0.87
#